data_AF-A0AAU9V433-F1
#
_entry.id   AF-A0AAU9V433-F1
#
_cell.length_a   1.000
_cell.length_b   1.000
_cell.length_c   1.000
_cell.angle_alpha   90.00
_cell.angle_beta   90.00
_cell.angle_gamma   90.00
#
_symmetry.space_group_name_H-M   'P 1'
#
loop_
_entity.id
_entity.type
_entity.pdbx_description
1 polymer ?
#
loop_
_entity_poly.entity_id
_entity_poly.type
_entity_poly.pdbx_seq_one_letter_code
_entity_poly.pdbx_strand_id
1 'polypeptide(L)' 'MFDIEKFILEVKETPALYDVQLAEYRNREIKAKYWYDVGSAMFTEWDDLTSKEKKEKGRRTILLLQG' A
#
# COMPACT_ATOMS: atom_id res chain seq x y z
N MET A 1 4.06 5.86 14.08
CA MET A 1 5.29 5.81 13.23
C MET A 1 5.00 4.84 12.10
N PHE A 2 5.46 5.11 10.87
CA PHE A 2 5.27 4.17 9.76
C PHE A 2 6.25 3.01 9.91
N ASP A 3 5.75 1.78 9.88
CA ASP A 3 6.56 0.58 10.01
C ASP A 3 7.11 0.17 8.63
N ILE A 4 8.34 0.59 8.35
CA ILE A 4 8.98 0.36 7.04
C ILE A 4 9.24 -1.14 6.81
N GLU A 5 9.60 -1.88 7.85
CA GLU A 5 9.91 -3.32 7.73
C GLU A 5 8.65 -4.10 7.37
N LYS A 6 7.54 -3.81 8.06
CA LYS A 6 6.24 -4.38 7.72
C LYS A 6 5.84 -4.05 6.28
N PHE A 7 6.00 -2.79 5.85
CA PHE A 7 5.67 -2.39 4.48
C PHE A 7 6.47 -3.16 3.43
N ILE A 8 7.77 -3.35 3.65
CA ILE A 8 8.63 -4.12 2.75
C ILE A 8 8.17 -5.57 2.68
N LEU A 9 7.78 -6.18 3.80
CA LEU A 9 7.26 -7.56 3.83
C LEU A 9 5.95 -7.68 3.05
N GLU A 10 4.97 -6.80 3.29
CA GLU A 10 3.68 -6.82 2.58
C GLU A 10 3.85 -6.66 1.05
N VAL A 11 4.77 -5.78 0.62
CA VAL A 11 5.07 -5.62 -0.81
C VAL A 11 5.76 -6.85 -1.38
N LYS A 12 6.71 -7.48 -0.64
CA LYS A 12 7.39 -8.71 -1.07
C LYS A 12 6.44 -9.90 -1.22
N GLU A 13 5.45 -10.01 -0.35
CA GLU A 13 4.41 -11.05 -0.44
C GLU A 13 3.44 -10.82 -1.63
N THR A 14 3.52 -9.67 -2.31
CA THR A 14 2.65 -9.34 -3.44
C THR A 14 3.45 -9.09 -4.74
N PRO A 15 3.97 -10.15 -5.41
CA PRO A 15 4.79 -10.03 -6.61
C PRO A 15 4.15 -9.22 -7.74
N ALA A 16 2.83 -9.22 -7.87
CA ALA A 16 2.10 -8.42 -8.88
C ALA A 16 2.39 -6.91 -8.82
N LEU A 17 2.93 -6.41 -7.71
CA LEU A 17 3.33 -5.00 -7.57
C LEU A 17 4.70 -4.69 -8.19
N TYR A 18 5.59 -5.67 -8.37
CA TYR A 18 6.96 -5.44 -8.82
C TYR A 18 7.50 -6.41 -9.89
N ASP A 19 6.93 -7.61 -10.05
CA ASP A 19 7.36 -8.60 -11.02
C ASP A 19 6.74 -8.34 -12.41
N VAL A 20 7.57 -7.82 -13.31
CA VAL A 20 7.19 -7.44 -14.68
C VAL A 20 6.79 -8.61 -15.59
N GLN A 21 7.11 -9.85 -15.19
CA GLN A 21 6.78 -11.05 -15.94
C GLN A 21 5.34 -11.50 -15.71
N LEU A 22 4.70 -11.05 -14.63
CA LEU A 22 3.32 -11.37 -14.31
C LEU A 22 2.33 -10.55 -15.16
N ALA A 23 1.23 -11.19 -15.58
CA ALA A 23 0.18 -10.50 -16.32
C ALA A 23 -0.53 -9.45 -15.44
N GLU A 24 -0.64 -9.76 -14.15
CA GLU A 24 -1.19 -8.94 -13.08
C GLU A 24 -0.43 -7.62 -12.94
N TYR A 25 0.90 -7.64 -13.12
CA TYR A 25 1.71 -6.42 -13.10
C TYR A 25 1.33 -5.46 -14.23
N ARG A 26 0.89 -5.98 -15.38
CA ARG A 26 0.42 -5.15 -16.50
C ARG A 26 -1.01 -4.67 -16.30
N ASN A 27 -1.76 -5.27 -15.38
CA ASN A 27 -3.13 -4.88 -15.09
C ASN A 27 -3.17 -3.78 -14.00
N ARG A 28 -3.58 -2.57 -14.40
CA ARG A 28 -3.66 -1.41 -13.52
C ARG A 28 -4.70 -1.59 -12.39
N GLU A 29 -5.83 -2.21 -12.68
CA GLU A 29 -6.90 -2.42 -11.70
C GLU A 29 -6.48 -3.41 -10.62
N ILE A 30 -5.82 -4.49 -11.03
CA ILE A 30 -5.26 -5.49 -10.11
C ILE A 30 -4.18 -4.85 -9.21
N LYS A 31 -3.27 -4.05 -9.78
CA LYS A 31 -2.28 -3.32 -8.97
C LYS A 31 -2.92 -2.33 -7.99
N ALA A 32 -3.96 -1.63 -8.41
CA ALA A 32 -4.68 -0.71 -7.52
C ALA A 32 -5.31 -1.45 -6.33
N LYS A 33 -5.90 -2.64 -6.58
CA LYS A 33 -6.42 -3.51 -5.53
C LYS A 33 -5.32 -3.96 -4.58
N TYR A 34 -4.20 -4.46 -5.09
CA TYR A 34 -3.09 -4.90 -4.25
C TYR A 34 -2.46 -3.78 -3.41
N TRP A 35 -2.34 -2.57 -3.96
CA TRP A 35 -1.91 -1.41 -3.17
C TRP A 35 -2.91 -1.04 -2.07
N TYR A 36 -4.21 -1.22 -2.31
CA TYR A 36 -5.22 -1.06 -1.28
C TYR A 36 -5.06 -2.10 -0.17
N ASP A 37 -4.85 -3.36 -0.54
CA ASP A 37 -4.66 -4.47 0.40
C ASP A 37 -3.41 -4.25 1.29
N VAL A 38 -2.27 -3.88 0.68
CA VAL A 38 -1.04 -3.50 1.41
C VAL A 38 -1.31 -2.32 2.35
N GLY A 39 -2.00 -1.28 1.87
CA GLY A 39 -2.38 -0.14 2.71
C GLY A 39 -3.24 -0.54 3.91
N SER A 40 -4.18 -1.47 3.70
CA SER A 40 -5.04 -2.01 4.75
C SER A 40 -4.24 -2.80 5.78
N ALA A 41 -3.32 -3.65 5.33
CA ALA A 41 -2.44 -4.41 6.23
C ALA A 41 -1.56 -3.49 7.08
N MET A 42 -1.13 -2.34 6.55
CA MET A 42 -0.27 -1.37 7.23
C MET A 42 -0.94 -0.64 8.40
N PHE A 43 -2.27 -0.52 8.41
CA PHE A 43 -2.98 0.22 9.46
C PHE A 43 -4.14 -0.62 10.00
N THR A 44 -4.07 -1.06 11.26
CA THR A 44 -5.13 -1.85 11.90
C THR A 44 -6.49 -1.15 11.93
N GLU A 45 -6.50 0.18 11.85
CA GLU A 45 -7.68 1.04 11.84
C GLU A 45 -8.16 1.34 10.41
N TRP A 46 -7.55 0.77 9.37
CA TRP A 46 -7.76 1.20 7.99
C TRP A 46 -9.23 1.11 7.59
N ASP A 47 -9.92 0.04 7.96
CA ASP A 47 -11.32 -0.15 7.58
C ASP A 47 -12.30 0.78 8.32
N ASP A 48 -11.88 1.36 9.44
CA ASP A 48 -12.65 2.34 10.21
C ASP A 48 -12.50 3.77 9.67
N LEU A 49 -11.54 4.01 8.77
CA LEU A 49 -11.27 5.33 8.21
C LEU A 49 -12.13 5.61 6.98
N THR A 50 -12.68 6.82 6.94
CA THR A 50 -13.34 7.35 5.73
C THR A 50 -12.33 7.50 4.59
N SER A 51 -12.82 7.54 3.33
CA SER A 51 -11.95 7.73 2.16
C SER A 51 -11.10 9.01 2.25
N LYS A 52 -11.60 10.05 2.94
CA LYS A 52 -10.87 11.30 3.19
C LYS A 52 -9.72 11.11 4.18
N GLU A 53 -9.95 10.39 5.27
CA GLU A 53 -8.94 10.09 6.28
C GLU A 53 -7.86 9.14 5.76
N LYS A 54 -8.24 8.12 4.97
CA LYS A 54 -7.29 7.25 4.25
C LYS A 54 -6.35 8.09 3.36
N LYS A 55 -6.89 9.06 2.62
CA LYS A 55 -6.12 9.95 1.75
C LYS A 55 -5.18 10.86 2.53
N GLU A 56 -5.61 11.38 3.67
CA GLU A 56 -4.79 12.25 4.52
C GLU A 56 -3.67 11.47 5.22
N LYS A 57 -3.98 10.29 5.78
CA LYS A 57 -3.00 9.40 6.44
C LYS A 57 -1.93 8.94 5.44
N GLY A 58 -2.35 8.54 4.24
CA GLY A 58 -1.44 8.18 3.15
C GLY A 58 -0.52 9.34 2.71
N ARG A 59 -1.07 10.56 2.55
CA ARG A 59 -0.26 11.76 2.24
C ARG A 59 0.76 12.07 3.33
N ARG A 60 0.36 11.98 4.59
CA ARG A 60 1.24 12.26 5.73
C ARG A 60 2.37 11.23 5.81
N THR A 61 2.11 9.96 5.53
CA THR A 61 3.15 8.93 5.44
C THR A 61 4.16 9.23 4.34
N ILE A 62 3.73 9.66 3.15
CA ILE A 62 4.65 10.04 2.06
C ILE A 62 5.55 11.21 2.49
N LEU A 63 4.98 12.24 3.12
CA LEU A 63 5.74 13.40 3.60
C LEU A 63 6.80 13.03 4.64
N LEU A 64 6.52 12.06 5.51
CA LEU A 64 7.46 11.57 6.53
C LEU A 64 8.60 10.73 5.97
N LEU A 65 8.47 10.19 4.75
CA LEU A 65 9.53 9.43 4.07
C LEU A 65 10.43 10.33 3.19
N GLN A 66 10.11 11.61 3.07
CA GLN A 66 10.85 12.58 2.25
C GLN A 66 11.76 13.52 3.06
N GLY A 67 11.75 13.42 4.39
CA GLY A 67 12.63 14.16 5.30
C GLY A 67 13.59 13.22 6.04
#